data_AF-A0A916LIW6-F1
#
_entry.id   AF-A0A916LIW6-F1
#
_cell.length_a   1.000
_cell.length_b   1.000
_cell.length_c   1.000
_cell.angle_alpha   90.00
_cell.angle_beta   90.00
_cell.angle_gamma   90.00
#
_symmetry.space_group_name_H-M   'P 1'
#
loop_
_entity.id
_entity.type
_entity.pdbx_description
1 polymer ?
#
loop_
_entity_poly.entity_id
_entity_poly.type
_entity_poly.pdbx_seq_one_letter_code
_entity_poly.pdbx_strand_id
1 'polypeptide(L)' 'MGVAVILFFKYEATENSWKEASGDAGIQAAQFVIQKGAKKVFTGRVGTNAEQVLGKAEIEIVEAKGKVDNIIKNG' A
#
# COMPACT_ATOMS: atom_id res chain seq x y z
N MET A 1 -21.98 -28.99 -14.76
CA MET A 1 -21.55 -27.63 -15.13
C MET A 1 -20.27 -27.32 -14.38
N GLY A 2 -19.12 -27.27 -15.06
CA GLY A 2 -17.85 -26.97 -14.43
C GLY A 2 -17.69 -25.47 -14.22
N VAL A 3 -17.42 -25.04 -12.99
CA VAL A 3 -17.08 -23.65 -12.69
C VAL A 3 -15.60 -23.46 -13.01
N ALA A 4 -15.29 -22.65 -14.01
CA ALA A 4 -13.92 -22.20 -14.26
C ALA A 4 -13.60 -21.05 -13.30
N VAL A 5 -12.74 -21.29 -12.33
CA VAL A 5 -12.21 -20.23 -11.45
C VAL A 5 -10.93 -19.71 -12.10
N ILE A 6 -11.01 -18.55 -12.76
CA ILE A 6 -9.86 -17.88 -13.34
C ILE A 6 -9.28 -16.93 -12.28
N LEU A 7 -8.11 -17.25 -11.74
CA LEU A 7 -7.39 -16.39 -10.81
C LEU A 7 -6.28 -15.64 -11.55
N PHE A 8 -6.48 -14.34 -11.82
CA PHE A 8 -5.41 -13.47 -12.30
C PHE A 8 -4.72 -12.81 -11.10
N PHE A 9 -3.48 -13.17 -10.82
CA PHE A 9 -2.61 -12.39 -9.95
C PHE A 9 -2.04 -11.22 -10.76
N LYS A 10 -2.57 -10.01 -10.55
CA LYS A 10 -2.05 -8.78 -11.15
C LYS A 10 -1.23 -8.02 -10.12
N TYR A 11 -0.01 -7.66 -10.50
CA TYR A 11 0.82 -6.69 -9.79
C TYR A 11 0.98 -5.44 -10.66
N GLU A 12 1.05 -4.29 -10.00
CA GLU A 12 1.35 -3.00 -10.62
C GLU A 12 2.45 -2.35 -9.80
N ALA A 13 3.41 -1.72 -10.47
CA ALA A 13 4.42 -0.89 -9.85
C ALA A 13 4.22 0.54 -10.33
N THR A 14 4.09 1.47 -9.39
CA THR A 14 3.99 2.90 -9.67
C THR A 14 5.09 3.60 -8.90
N GLU A 15 5.81 4.50 -9.57
CA GLU A 15 6.78 5.34 -8.89
C GLU A 15 6.07 6.35 -8.01
N ASN A 16 6.61 6.60 -6.81
CA ASN A 16 6.08 7.63 -5.93
C ASN A 16 6.48 9.02 -6.45
N SER A 17 5.62 9.62 -7.28
CA SER A 17 5.81 10.97 -7.83
C SER A 17 5.89 12.07 -6.76
N TRP A 18 5.48 11.78 -5.53
CA TRP A 18 5.49 12.72 -4.41
C TRP A 18 6.78 12.63 -3.58
N LYS A 19 7.71 11.75 -3.93
CA LYS A 19 8.99 11.59 -3.21
C LYS A 19 9.79 12.89 -3.12
N GLU A 20 9.64 13.78 -4.10
CA GLU A 20 10.31 15.09 -4.15
C GLU A 20 9.46 16.24 -3.61
N ALA A 21 8.24 15.97 -3.13
CA ALA A 21 7.39 17.01 -2.58
C ALA A 21 8.02 17.59 -1.30
N SER A 22 8.06 18.92 -1.19
CA SER A 22 8.59 19.62 -0.01
C SER A 22 7.80 19.37 1.27
N GLY A 23 6.60 18.80 1.17
CA GLY A 23 5.73 18.43 2.27
C GLY A 23 4.64 17.45 1.82
N ASP A 24 4.01 16.77 2.79
CA ASP A 24 2.82 15.94 2.60
C ASP A 24 2.92 14.76 1.63
N ALA A 25 4.14 14.39 1.21
CA ALA A 25 4.40 13.21 0.36
C ALA A 25 3.74 11.93 0.91
N GLY A 26 3.78 11.75 2.23
CA GLY A 26 3.15 10.62 2.91
C GLY A 26 1.62 10.63 2.84
N ILE A 27 0.99 11.80 2.90
CA ILE A 27 -0.47 11.94 2.79
C ILE A 27 -0.91 11.63 1.36
N GLN A 28 -0.21 12.16 0.37
CA GLN A 28 -0.53 11.92 -1.05
C GLN A 28 -0.36 10.44 -1.41
N ALA A 29 0.72 9.81 -0.96
CA ALA A 29 0.91 8.37 -1.11
C ALA A 29 -0.18 7.54 -0.41
N ALA A 30 -0.61 7.94 0.80
CA ALA A 30 -1.70 7.29 1.51
C ALA A 30 -3.03 7.40 0.75
N GLN A 31 -3.37 8.59 0.24
CA GLN A 31 -4.59 8.77 -0.56
C GLN A 31 -4.55 7.95 -1.85
N PHE A 32 -3.39 7.87 -2.52
CA PHE A 32 -3.24 7.06 -3.72
C PHE A 32 -3.54 5.58 -3.48
N VAL A 33 -2.98 4.98 -2.42
CA VAL A 33 -3.24 3.55 -2.12
C VAL A 33 -4.68 3.32 -1.65
N ILE A 34 -5.29 4.28 -0.95
CA ILE A 34 -6.73 4.25 -0.61
C ILE A 34 -7.58 4.23 -1.88
N GLN A 35 -7.30 5.12 -2.84
CA GLN A 35 -8.03 5.16 -4.12
C GLN A 35 -7.86 3.89 -4.95
N LYS A 36 -6.71 3.22 -4.84
CA LYS A 36 -6.47 1.90 -5.45
C LYS A 36 -7.21 0.75 -4.72
N GLY A 37 -7.87 1.02 -3.59
CA GLY A 37 -8.63 0.03 -2.81
C GLY A 37 -7.76 -0.88 -1.96
N ALA A 38 -6.57 -0.43 -1.55
CA ALA A 38 -5.69 -1.20 -0.67
C ALA A 38 -6.36 -1.46 0.69
N LYS A 39 -6.18 -2.67 1.22
CA LYS A 39 -6.64 -3.05 2.56
C LYS A 39 -5.52 -3.12 3.59
N LYS A 40 -4.30 -3.35 3.12
CA LYS A 40 -3.08 -3.47 3.91
C LYS A 40 -1.95 -2.75 3.19
N VAL A 41 -1.14 -2.00 3.94
CA VAL A 41 0.04 -1.27 3.45
C VAL A 41 1.26 -1.76 4.20
N PHE A 42 2.21 -2.32 3.47
CA PHE A 42 3.52 -2.68 3.99
C PHE A 42 4.49 -1.51 3.77
N THR A 43 5.03 -0.97 4.86
CA THR A 43 5.96 0.17 4.79
C THR A 43 7.01 0.11 5.88
N GLY A 44 8.17 0.73 5.67
CA GLY A 44 9.24 0.75 6.67
C GLY A 44 9.04 1.81 7.76
N ARG A 45 8.61 3.02 7.39
CA ARG A 45 8.24 4.10 8.31
C ARG A 45 7.04 4.85 7.74
N VAL A 46 6.10 5.20 8.61
CA VAL A 46 4.94 6.04 8.28
C VAL A 46 4.99 7.30 9.14
N GLY A 47 4.72 8.45 8.54
CA GLY A 47 4.60 9.70 9.30
C GLY A 47 3.22 9.83 9.93
N THR A 48 3.10 10.55 11.04
CA THR A 48 1.85 10.69 11.82
C THR A 48 0.65 11.08 10.97
N ASN A 49 0.80 12.03 10.04
CA ASN A 49 -0.30 12.46 9.17
C ASN A 49 -0.75 11.35 8.21
N ALA A 50 0.19 10.58 7.65
CA ALA A 50 -0.13 9.47 6.75
C ALA A 50 -0.80 8.32 7.50
N GLU A 51 -0.33 8.03 8.71
CA GLU A 51 -0.92 7.02 9.59
C GLU A 51 -2.38 7.35 9.94
N GLN A 52 -2.67 8.61 10.25
CA GLN A 52 -4.03 9.07 10.51
C GLN A 52 -4.95 8.92 9.29
N VAL A 53 -4.44 9.20 8.08
CA VAL A 53 -5.21 9.08 6.84
C VAL A 53 -5.50 7.61 6.52
N LEU A 54 -4.51 6.73 6.65
CA LEU A 54 -4.66 5.29 6.44
C LEU A 54 -5.60 4.67 7.49
N GLY A 55 -5.47 5.07 8.76
CA GLY A 55 -6.33 4.60 9.85
C GLY A 55 -7.79 5.00 9.68
N LYS A 56 -8.07 6.23 9.20
CA LYS A 56 -9.44 6.67 8.87
C LYS A 56 -10.07 5.87 7.73
N ALA A 57 -9.25 5.33 6.83
CA ALA A 57 -9.69 4.46 5.74
C ALA A 57 -9.68 2.97 6.13
N GLU A 58 -9.45 2.66 7.41
CA GLU A 58 -9.39 1.29 7.96
C GLU A 58 -8.36 0.41 7.25
N ILE A 59 -7.27 1.03 6.76
CA ILE A 59 -6.15 0.31 6.14
C ILE A 59 -5.22 -0.18 7.24
N GLU A 60 -4.92 -1.48 7.21
CA GLU A 60 -3.94 -2.08 8.11
C GLU A 60 -2.52 -1.66 7.71
N ILE A 61 -1.79 -1.05 8.63
CA ILE A 61 -0.39 -0.66 8.42
C ILE A 61 0.48 -1.75 9.03
N VAL A 62 1.33 -2.36 8.20
CA VAL A 62 2.29 -3.36 8.63
C VAL A 62 3.70 -2.81 8.45
N GLU A 63 4.45 -2.71 9.55
CA GLU A 63 5.86 -2.36 9.47
C GLU A 63 6.63 -3.53 8.84
N ALA A 64 7.24 -3.28 7.68
CA ALA A 64 7.98 -4.29 6.95
C ALA A 64 9.29 -3.73 6.40
N LYS A 65 10.35 -4.54 6.44
CA LYS A 65 11.69 -4.20 5.92
C LYS A 65 12.23 -5.41 5.17
N GLY A 66 12.84 -5.18 4.01
CA GLY A 66 13.44 -6.23 3.18
C GLY A 66 12.86 -6.29 1.77
N LYS A 67 13.02 -7.43 1.10
CA LYS A 67 12.54 -7.62 -0.28
C LYS A 67 11.02 -7.77 -0.32
N VAL A 68 10.39 -7.09 -1.27
CA VAL A 68 8.94 -7.14 -1.51
C VAL A 68 8.43 -8.58 -1.66
N ASP A 69 9.16 -9.44 -2.38
CA ASP A 69 8.83 -10.86 -2.55
C ASP A 69 8.70 -11.62 -1.23
N ASN A 70 9.60 -11.38 -0.27
CA ASN A 70 9.56 -12.04 1.03
C ASN A 70 8.40 -11.54 1.89
N ILE A 71 8.08 -10.24 1.78
CA ILE A 71 7.03 -9.60 2.58
C ILE A 71 5.65 -10.11 2.13
N ILE A 72 5.41 -10.15 0.81
CA ILE A 72 4.12 -10.60 0.26
C ILE A 72 3.87 -12.10 0.51
N LYS A 73 4.92 -12.92 0.57
CA LYS A 73 4.79 -14.37 0.84
C LYS A 73 4.45 -14.70 2.29
N ASN A 74 4.78 -13.81 3.24
CA ASN A 74 4.74 -14.09 4.67
C ASN A 74 3.79 -13.18 5.48
N GLY A 75 3.16 -12.17 4.87
CA GLY A 75 2.34 -11.15 5.54
C GLY A 75 0.89 -11.11 5.08
#